data_AF-A0A380G9W3-F1
#
_entry.id   AF-A0A380G9W3-F1
#
_cell.length_a   1.000
_cell.length_b   1.000
_cell.length_c   1.000
_cell.angle_alpha   90.00
_cell.angle_beta   90.00
_cell.angle_gamma   90.00
#
_symmetry.space_group_name_H-M   'P 1'
#
loop_
_entity.id
_entity.type
_entity.pdbx_description
1 polymer ?
#
loop_
_entity_poly.entity_id
_entity_poly.type
_entity_poly.pdbx_seq_one_letter_code
_entity_poly.pdbx_strand_id
1 'polypeptide(L)' 'MKDLFLNKVTQIDCVEGMKRLPNNSIDLTVTSPPYNNLRDYDGYNFDYKKTIEQLYRVTRSGG' A
#
# COMPACT_ATOMS: atom_id res chain seq x y z
N MET A 1 3.15 5.39 17.36
CA MET A 1 2.71 5.22 15.96
C MET A 1 3.89 5.03 15.01
N LYS A 2 5.00 5.78 15.16
CA LYS A 2 6.25 5.56 14.39
C LYS A 2 6.82 4.14 14.53
N ASP A 3 6.60 3.47 15.66
CA ASP A 3 7.31 2.23 16.01
C ASP A 3 6.75 0.95 15.37
N LEU A 4 5.54 0.97 14.78
CA LEU A 4 4.92 -0.26 14.26
C LEU A 4 5.42 -0.63 12.86
N PHE A 5 5.82 0.35 12.04
CA PHE A 5 6.11 0.18 10.61
C PHE A 5 7.53 0.58 10.20
N LEU A 6 8.20 1.44 10.95
CA LEU A 6 9.53 1.91 10.57
C LEU A 6 10.56 0.77 10.71
N ASN A 7 11.41 0.59 9.69
CA ASN A 7 12.46 -0.43 9.65
C ASN A 7 11.97 -1.87 9.88
N LYS A 8 10.72 -2.17 9.51
CA LYS A 8 10.11 -3.48 9.70
C LYS A 8 9.26 -3.87 8.50
N VAL A 9 9.44 -5.10 8.01
CA VAL A 9 8.51 -5.72 7.08
C VAL A 9 7.32 -6.27 7.87
N THR A 10 6.12 -5.82 7.54
CA THR A 10 4.89 -6.22 8.23
C THR A 10 4.03 -7.05 7.29
N GLN A 11 3.72 -8.29 7.68
CA GLN A 11 2.79 -9.14 6.95
C GLN A 11 1.35 -8.67 7.24
N ILE A 12 0.77 -7.91 6.32
CA ILE A 12 -0.57 -7.35 6.42
C ILE A 12 -1.14 -7.11 5.01
N ASP A 13 -2.46 -7.11 4.88
CA ASP A 13 -3.11 -6.54 3.71
C ASP A 13 -2.69 -5.06 3.53
N CYS A 14 -2.31 -4.67 2.31
CA CYS A 14 -1.72 -3.36 2.08
C CYS A 14 -2.71 -2.21 2.32
N VAL A 15 -4.01 -2.41 2.06
CA VAL A 15 -5.04 -1.40 2.31
C VAL A 15 -5.24 -1.21 3.82
N GLU A 16 -5.32 -2.31 4.57
CA GLU A 16 -5.42 -2.26 6.04
C GLU A 16 -4.15 -1.70 6.71
N GLY A 17 -2.97 -2.00 6.15
CA GLY A 17 -1.71 -1.40 6.57
C GLY A 17 -1.69 0.10 6.35
N MET A 18 -2.01 0.55 5.14
CA MET A 18 -2.00 1.98 4.81
C MET A 18 -3.01 2.78 5.62
N LYS A 19 -4.21 2.26 5.90
CA LYS A 19 -5.22 2.93 6.77
C LYS A 19 -4.68 3.33 8.15
N ARG A 20 -3.65 2.64 8.65
CA ARG A 20 -3.00 2.93 9.94
C ARG A 20 -1.89 3.97 9.84
N LEU A 21 -1.49 4.36 8.63
CA LEU A 21 -0.52 5.43 8.38
C LEU A 21 -1.23 6.80 8.33
N PRO A 22 -0.61 7.87 8.87
CA PRO A 22 -1.13 9.23 8.72
C PRO A 22 -1.19 9.66 7.25
N ASN A 23 -2.03 10.64 6.94
CA ASN A 23 -2.03 11.30 5.63
C ASN A 23 -0.66 11.97 5.39
N ASN A 24 -0.22 12.04 4.13
CA ASN A 24 1.03 12.73 3.74
C ASN A 24 2.24 12.32 4.62
N SER A 25 2.38 11.02 4.90
CA SER A 25 3.45 10.49 5.77
C SER A 25 4.55 9.74 5.03
N ILE A 26 4.33 9.43 3.73
CA ILE A 26 5.26 8.68 2.89
C ILE A 26 5.85 9.60 1.83
N ASP A 27 7.18 9.66 1.77
CA ASP A 27 7.92 10.47 0.79
C ASP A 27 8.13 9.77 -0.55
N LEU A 28 8.09 8.44 -0.58
CA LEU A 28 8.26 7.63 -1.79
C LEU A 28 7.54 6.30 -1.61
N THR A 29 6.76 5.89 -2.61
CA THR A 29 6.24 4.53 -2.70
C THR A 29 6.98 3.75 -3.79
N VAL A 30 7.53 2.60 -3.42
CA VAL A 30 7.99 1.59 -4.38
C VAL A 30 7.07 0.39 -4.27
N THR A 31 6.44 -0.01 -5.38
CA THR A 31 5.45 -1.09 -5.38
C THR A 31 5.53 -1.94 -6.64
N SER A 32 5.25 -3.23 -6.49
CA SER A 32 5.09 -4.20 -7.58
C SER A 32 3.76 -4.95 -7.36
N PRO A 33 2.61 -4.29 -7.59
CA PRO A 33 1.30 -4.86 -7.28
C PRO A 33 0.98 -6.04 -8.22
N PRO A 34 -0.05 -6.85 -7.90
CA PRO A 34 -0.53 -7.88 -8.81
C PRO A 34 -0.95 -7.28 -10.17
N TYR A 35 -0.41 -7.82 -11.26
CA TYR A 35 -0.64 -7.31 -12.62
C TYR A 35 -1.80 -7.97 -13.36
N ASN A 36 -2.98 -8.09 -12.72
CA ASN A 36 -4.17 -8.73 -13.30
C ASN A 36 -3.83 -10.03 -14.06
N ASN A 37 -4.22 -10.13 -15.34
CA ASN A 37 -4.09 -11.32 -16.19
C ASN A 37 -2.65 -11.59 -16.66
N LEU A 38 -1.65 -10.80 -16.26
CA LEU A 38 -0.25 -11.11 -16.58
C LEU A 38 0.28 -12.30 -15.75
N ARG A 39 -0.41 -12.68 -14.67
CA ARG A 39 -0.14 -13.88 -13.86
C ARG A 39 -1.44 -14.45 -13.30
N ASP A 40 -1.50 -15.77 -13.13
CA ASP A 40 -2.56 -16.40 -12.35
C ASP A 40 -2.27 -16.23 -10.86
N TYR A 41 -3.29 -15.77 -10.12
CA TYR A 41 -3.24 -15.59 -8.66
C TYR A 41 -4.28 -16.46 -7.94
N ASP A 42 -4.62 -17.64 -8.48
CA ASP A 42 -5.52 -18.62 -7.86
C ASP A 42 -6.87 -18.04 -7.39
N GLY A 43 -7.46 -17.15 -8.19
CA GLY A 43 -8.73 -16.50 -7.88
C GLY A 43 -8.64 -15.34 -6.87
N TYR A 44 -7.44 -14.93 -6.46
CA TYR A 44 -7.24 -13.73 -5.66
C TYR A 44 -7.67 -12.48 -6.43
N ASN A 45 -8.55 -11.70 -5.81
CA ASN A 45 -9.02 -10.42 -6.35
C ASN A 45 -8.27 -9.26 -5.69
N PHE A 46 -7.52 -8.50 -6.48
CA PHE A 46 -6.80 -7.34 -6.01
C PHE A 46 -7.67 -6.08 -6.08
N ASP A 47 -7.98 -5.47 -4.92
CA ASP A 47 -8.73 -4.20 -4.85
C ASP A 47 -7.84 -3.01 -5.20
N TYR A 48 -7.56 -2.84 -6.49
CA TYR A 48 -6.69 -1.79 -7.00
C TYR A 48 -7.24 -0.38 -6.70
N LYS A 49 -8.57 -0.20 -6.66
CA LYS A 49 -9.19 1.11 -6.40
C LYS A 49 -8.90 1.59 -4.99
N LYS A 50 -9.16 0.76 -3.98
CA LYS A 50 -8.84 1.12 -2.59
C LYS A 50 -7.33 1.25 -2.38
N THR A 51 -6.54 0.44 -3.08
CA THR A 51 -5.08 0.55 -3.02
C THR A 51 -4.61 1.92 -3.51
N ILE A 52 -5.07 2.37 -4.68
CA ILE A 52 -4.72 3.68 -5.25
C ILE A 52 -5.21 4.82 -4.34
N GLU A 53 -6.42 4.74 -3.80
CA GLU A 53 -6.97 5.74 -2.87
C GLU A 53 -6.07 5.91 -1.64
N GLN A 54 -5.66 4.80 -1.03
CA GLN A 54 -4.78 4.84 0.13
C GLN A 54 -3.38 5.29 -0.21
N LEU A 55 -2.82 4.87 -1.34
CA LEU A 55 -1.53 5.34 -1.83
C LEU A 55 -1.53 6.86 -1.99
N TYR A 56 -2.54 7.42 -2.67
CA TYR A 56 -2.68 8.86 -2.82
C TYR A 56 -2.80 9.58 -1.47
N ARG A 57 -3.56 9.05 -0.52
CA ARG A 57 -3.75 9.64 0.81
C ARG A 57 -2.45 9.71 1.63
N VAL A 58 -1.63 8.65 1.59
CA VAL A 58 -0.44 8.54 2.43
C VAL A 58 0.78 9.21 1.80
N THR A 59 0.84 9.29 0.47
CA THR A 59 1.94 9.96 -0.25
C THR A 59 1.90 11.47 -0.01
N ARG A 60 3.06 12.06 0.24
CA ARG A 60 3.22 13.52 0.41
C ARG A 60 3.08 14.26 -0.92
N SER A 61 2.70 15.53 -0.86
CA SER A 61 2.80 16.42 -2.01
C SER A 61 4.25 16.47 -2.50
N GLY A 62 4.49 16.04 -3.75
CA GLY A 62 5.83 15.94 -4.35
C GLY A 62 6.56 14.61 -4.11
N GLY A 63 5.93 13.63 -3.46
CA GLY A 63 6.43 12.26 -3.29
C GLY A 63 5.87 11.24 -4.28
#